data_AF-A0A965PS63-F1
#
_entry.id   AF-A0A965PS63-F1
#
_cell.length_a   1.000
_cell.length_b   1.000
_cell.length_c   1.000
_cell.angle_alpha   90.00
_cell.angle_beta   90.00
_cell.angle_gamma   90.00
#
_symmetry.space_group_name_H-M   'P 1'
#
loop_
_entity.id
_entity.type
_entity.pdbx_description
1 polymer ?
#
loop_
_entity_poly.entity_id
_entity_poly.type
_entity_poly.pdbx_seq_one_letter_code
_entity_poly.pdbx_strand_id
1 'polypeptide(L)'
;MAHFAHVNDNGIVTRVIVVSNDDAPTEAAGQAFIASIGLDGQWVQTSYNNNPVEGQDRGKYAGIGDLWDGEQFTTPSSGDEA
;
A
#
# COMPACT_ATOMS: atom_id res chain seq x y z
N MET A 1 4.74 -1.54 12.99
CA MET A 1 5.34 -1.74 11.66
C MET A 1 4.29 -1.36 10.64
N ALA A 2 4.56 -0.32 9.86
CA ALA A 2 3.66 0.18 8.82
C ALA A 2 4.11 -0.41 7.48
N HIS A 3 3.17 -0.98 6.73
CA HIS A 3 3.49 -1.56 5.43
C HIS A 3 3.02 -0.60 4.34
N PHE A 4 3.87 -0.37 3.35
CA PHE A 4 3.58 0.52 2.22
C PHE A 4 3.69 -0.26 0.92
N ALA A 5 2.67 -0.15 0.09
CA ALA A 5 2.61 -0.72 -1.24
C ALA A 5 2.94 0.36 -2.28
N HIS A 6 3.90 0.06 -3.15
CA HIS A 6 4.21 0.87 -4.32
C HIS A 6 3.25 0.52 -5.44
N VAL A 7 2.44 1.49 -5.85
CA VAL A 7 1.46 1.35 -6.91
C VAL A 7 1.99 2.05 -8.16
N ASN A 8 1.95 1.36 -9.29
CA ASN A 8 2.34 1.96 -10.57
C ASN A 8 1.20 2.76 -11.20
N ASP A 9 1.46 3.39 -12.35
CA ASP A 9 0.48 4.22 -13.07
C ASP A 9 -0.79 3.46 -13.51
N ASN A 10 -0.76 2.13 -13.55
CA ASN A 10 -1.90 1.28 -13.87
C ASN A 10 -2.71 0.88 -12.63
N GLY A 11 -2.39 1.41 -11.45
CA GLY A 11 -3.04 1.02 -10.20
C GLY A 11 -2.59 -0.35 -9.68
N ILE A 12 -1.47 -0.91 -10.17
CA ILE A 12 -0.99 -2.25 -9.78
C ILE A 12 0.11 -2.12 -8.74
N VAL A 13 0.00 -2.90 -7.67
CA VAL A 13 1.04 -3.03 -6.64
C VAL A 13 2.24 -3.78 -7.21
N THR A 14 3.39 -3.11 -7.25
CA THR A 14 4.65 -3.65 -7.78
C THR A 14 5.65 -3.99 -6.70
N ARG A 15 5.54 -3.38 -5.53
CA ARG A 15 6.43 -3.62 -4.39
C ARG A 15 5.70 -3.38 -3.08
N VAL A 16 6.11 -4.08 -2.03
CA VAL A 16 5.66 -3.82 -0.66
C VAL A 16 6.89 -3.72 0.23
N ILE A 17 6.96 -2.68 1.06
CA ILE A 17 8.04 -2.46 2.02
C ILE A 17 7.47 -2.26 3.41
N VAL A 18 8.30 -2.49 4.42
CA VAL A 18 7.98 -2.25 5.82
C VAL A 18 8.77 -1.06 6.32
N VAL A 19 8.06 -0.12 6.93
CA VAL A 19 8.61 1.05 7.59
C VAL A 19 8.33 0.94 9.09
N SER A 20 9.27 1.39 9.90
CA SER A 20 9.10 1.45 11.35
C SER A 20 7.96 2.41 11.70
N ASN A 21 7.23 2.12 12.78
CA ASN A 21 6.12 2.98 13.21
C ASN A 21 6.61 4.37 13.67
N ASP A 22 7.87 4.45 14.10
CA ASP A 22 8.52 5.69 14.51
C ASP A 22 8.80 6.62 13.33
N ASP A 23 9.13 6.05 12.15
CA ASP A 23 9.35 6.80 10.90
C ASP A 23 8.05 7.03 10.10
N ALA A 24 7.02 6.22 10.38
CA ALA A 24 5.69 6.32 9.75
C ALA A 24 4.56 6.44 10.80
N PRO A 25 4.54 7.49 11.64
CA PRO A 25 3.43 7.74 12.56
C PRO A 25 2.12 8.09 11.84
N THR A 26 2.22 8.57 10.60
CA THR A 26 1.11 8.86 9.67
C THR A 26 1.48 8.35 8.27
N GLU A 27 0.48 8.20 7.39
CA GLU A 27 0.74 7.78 6.00
C GLU A 27 1.68 8.78 5.31
N ALA A 28 1.41 10.09 5.47
CA ALA A 28 2.22 11.16 4.91
C ALA A 28 3.67 11.18 5.43
N ALA A 29 3.88 10.89 6.72
CA ALA A 29 5.23 10.82 7.29
C ALA A 29 6.00 9.62 6.72
N GLY A 30 5.34 8.46 6.60
CA GLY A 30 5.93 7.28 5.97
C GLY A 30 6.27 7.51 4.50
N GLN A 31 5.38 8.15 3.73
CA GLN A 31 5.66 8.55 2.35
C GLN A 31 6.87 9.48 2.24
N ALA A 32 6.95 10.48 3.12
CA ALA A 32 8.09 11.40 3.16
C ALA A 32 9.40 10.67 3.51
N PHE A 33 9.38 9.73 4.46
CA PHE A 33 10.53 8.89 4.78
C PHE A 33 10.97 8.04 3.59
N ILE A 34 10.01 7.39 2.92
CA ILE A 34 10.27 6.56 1.73
C ILE A 34 10.91 7.39 0.60
N ALA A 35 10.38 8.60 0.35
CA ALA A 35 10.99 9.53 -0.60
C ALA A 35 12.40 9.95 -0.16
N SER A 36 12.63 10.15 1.14
CA SER A 36 13.94 10.57 1.66
C SER A 36 15.05 9.53 1.45
N ILE A 37 14.69 8.25 1.35
CA ILE A 37 15.64 7.14 1.06
C ILE A 37 15.77 6.83 -0.44
N GLY A 38 15.21 7.67 -1.32
CA GLY A 38 15.33 7.55 -2.77
C GLY A 38 14.37 6.54 -3.41
N LEU A 39 13.25 6.24 -2.75
CA LEU A 39 12.19 5.42 -3.30
C LEU A 39 11.04 6.33 -3.78
N ASP A 40 11.20 6.88 -4.97
CA ASP A 40 10.17 7.69 -5.62
C ASP A 40 8.96 6.85 -6.05
N GLY A 41 7.82 7.51 -6.26
CA GLY A 41 6.59 6.90 -6.75
C GLY A 41 5.43 6.95 -5.75
N GLN A 42 4.33 6.27 -6.09
CA GLN A 42 3.12 6.29 -5.28
C GLN A 42 3.18 5.18 -4.23
N TRP A 43 3.39 5.56 -2.97
CA TRP A 43 3.39 4.64 -1.84
C TRP A 43 2.12 4.81 -1.02
N VAL A 44 1.37 3.73 -0.84
CA VAL A 44 0.13 3.73 -0.07
C VAL A 44 0.26 2.79 1.11
N GLN A 45 -0.14 3.26 2.29
CA GLN A 45 -0.11 2.45 3.49
C GLN A 45 -1.21 1.38 3.42
N THR A 46 -0.83 0.14 3.69
CA THR A 46 -1.77 -0.98 3.71
C THR A 46 -2.37 -1.14 5.09
N SER A 47 -3.65 -1.52 5.16
CA SER A 47 -4.28 -1.92 6.42
C SER A 47 -3.96 -3.39 6.74
N TYR A 48 -3.89 -3.70 8.04
CA TYR A 48 -3.77 -5.06 8.54
C TYR A 48 -4.96 -5.35 9.46
N ASN A 49 -5.61 -6.50 9.29
CA ASN A 49 -6.60 -7.06 10.23
C ASN A 49 -7.60 -6.05 10.81
N ASN A 50 -8.39 -5.38 9.97
CA ASN A 50 -9.41 -4.43 10.43
C ASN A 50 -8.86 -3.19 11.17
N ASN A 51 -7.57 -2.86 11.02
CA ASN A 51 -7.01 -1.61 11.53
C ASN A 51 -7.12 -0.52 10.45
N PRO A 52 -8.05 0.44 10.58
CA PRO A 52 -8.19 1.51 9.62
C PRO A 52 -6.95 2.42 9.67
N VAL A 53 -6.42 2.75 8.50
CA VAL A 53 -5.35 3.76 8.37
C VAL A 53 -6.04 5.11 8.32
N GLU A 54 -5.86 5.93 9.35
CA GLU A 54 -6.47 7.26 9.43
C GLU A 54 -8.01 7.25 9.27
N GLY A 55 -8.67 6.19 9.73
CA GLY A 55 -10.12 6.02 9.60
C GLY A 55 -10.58 5.47 8.25
N GLN A 56 -9.66 5.19 7.31
CA GLN A 56 -9.94 4.54 6.04
C GLN A 56 -9.69 3.05 6.12
N ASP A 57 -10.68 2.26 5.70
CA ASP A 57 -10.51 0.81 5.53
C ASP A 57 -9.90 0.54 4.15
N ARG A 58 -8.70 -0.04 4.13
CA ARG A 58 -8.01 -0.40 2.88
C ARG A 58 -8.34 -1.83 2.42
N GLY A 59 -9.33 -2.47 3.05
CA GLY A 59 -9.79 -3.83 2.78
C GLY A 59 -8.84 -4.91 3.29
N LYS A 60 -7.68 -5.03 2.65
CA LYS A 60 -6.70 -6.09 2.91
C LYS A 60 -5.28 -5.56 2.98
N TYR A 61 -4.39 -6.43 3.43
CA TYR A 61 -2.96 -6.28 3.23
C TYR A 61 -2.62 -6.44 1.75
N ALA A 62 -2.05 -5.39 1.14
CA ALA A 62 -1.70 -5.40 -0.27
C ALA A 62 -0.53 -6.36 -0.55
N GLY A 63 -0.69 -7.18 -1.58
CA GLY A 63 0.35 -8.02 -2.16
C GLY A 63 0.81 -7.50 -3.53
N ILE A 64 1.97 -7.95 -3.97
CA ILE A 64 2.44 -7.70 -5.35
C ILE A 64 1.42 -8.29 -6.33
N GLY A 65 0.98 -7.50 -7.29
CA GLY A 65 -0.05 -7.85 -8.26
C GLY A 65 -1.48 -7.44 -7.86
N ASP A 66 -1.70 -6.98 -6.62
CA ASP A 66 -3.00 -6.42 -6.24
C ASP A 66 -3.27 -5.10 -6.97
N LEU A 67 -4.56 -4.76 -7.10
CA LEU A 67 -5.03 -3.51 -7.65
C LEU A 67 -5.39 -2.54 -6.53
N TRP A 68 -5.06 -1.27 -6.76
CA TRP A 68 -5.43 -0.14 -5.93
C TRP A 68 -6.44 0.71 -6.70
N ASP A 69 -7.67 0.83 -6.18
CA ASP A 69 -8.75 1.59 -6.79
C ASP A 69 -8.88 3.03 -6.27
N GLY A 70 -7.99 3.43 -5.35
CA GLY A 70 -8.03 4.73 -4.68
C GLY A 70 -8.56 4.67 -3.24
N GLU A 71 -9.22 3.57 -2.86
CA GLU A 71 -9.79 3.37 -1.52
C GLU A 71 -9.35 2.03 -0.90
N GLN A 72 -9.34 0.95 -1.67
CA GLN A 72 -9.06 -0.41 -1.20
C GLN A 72 -8.11 -1.18 -2.11
N PHE A 73 -7.41 -2.14 -1.51
CA PHE A 73 -6.64 -3.12 -2.26
C PHE A 73 -7.52 -4.32 -2.62
N THR A 74 -7.50 -4.72 -3.88
CA THR A 74 -8.24 -5.90 -4.36
C THR A 74 -7.31 -6.85 -5.09
N THR A 75 -7.47 -8.15 -4.86
CA THR A 75 -6.77 -9.14 -5.69
C THR A 75 -7.46 -9.17 -7.06
N PRO A 76 -6.77 -8.94 -8.18
CA PRO A 76 -7.37 -9.17 -9.48
C PRO A 76 -7.76 -10.65 -9.57
N SER A 77 -9.05 -10.93 -9.70
CA SER A 77 -9.50 -12.27 -10.06
C SER A 77 -9.06 -12.52 -11.50
N SER A 78 -8.05 -13.37 -11.71
CA SER A 78 -7.78 -13.94 -13.03
C SER A 78 -9.01 -14.75 -13.46
N GLY A 79 -10.00 -14.09 -14.04
CA GLY A 79 -11.01 -14.73 -14.86
C GLY A 79 -10.39 -15.03 -16.21
N ASP A 80 -9.88 -16.25 -16.37
CA ASP A 80 -9.95 -17.11 -17.55
C ASP A 80 -8.91 -18.24 -17.43
N GLU A 81 -9.27 -19.28 -16.67
CA GLU A 81 -8.92 -20.64 -17.06
C GLU A 81 -10.26 -21.36 -17.30
N ALA A 82 -10.77 -21.20 -18.52
CA ALA A 82 -11.87 -21.99 -19.09
C ALA A 82 -11.29 -23.17 -19.88
#